data_AF-A0A416NPQ0-F1
#
_entry.id   AF-A0A416NPQ0-F1
#
_cell.length_a   1.000
_cell.length_b   1.000
_cell.length_c   1.000
_cell.angle_alpha   90.00
_cell.angle_beta   90.00
_cell.angle_gamma   90.00
#
_symmetry.space_group_name_H-M   'P 1'
#
loop_
_entity.id
_entity.type
_entity.pdbx_description
1 polymer ?
#
loop_
_entity_poly.entity_id
_entity_poly.type
_entity_poly.pdbx_seq_one_letter_code
_entity_poly.pdbx_strand_id
1 'polypeptide(L)'
;MKKKIVPLVGSLIDLYYYLFDMTGDGITDLCISDEREFVYVISYDEEKKRLTLWNGFDSTWIKLNGTCAVRWDREGINQIYYEFDPNGELLRMTGFMEKEFLNKETQTGETAYIVSMPCYEGNIDSEEKWRMMHDQAYYVKDTGFYYFRVTQDQYDRLTEAYFRAEMEATHNIKKVRYTYDEVISDLE
;
A
#
# COMPACT_ATOMS: atom_id res chain seq x y z
N MET A 1 26.63 -40.29 -8.68
CA MET A 1 25.22 -40.54 -8.31
C MET A 1 24.45 -39.24 -8.46
N LYS A 2 23.55 -39.12 -9.44
CA LYS A 2 22.67 -37.95 -9.57
C LYS A 2 21.59 -38.06 -8.50
N LYS A 3 21.57 -37.16 -7.52
CA LYS A 3 20.46 -37.06 -6.57
C LYS A 3 19.24 -36.62 -7.36
N LYS A 4 18.25 -37.50 -7.45
CA LYS A 4 16.93 -37.19 -8.00
C LYS A 4 16.26 -36.28 -6.97
N ILE A 5 16.14 -34.98 -7.29
CA ILE A 5 15.35 -34.06 -6.48
C ILE A 5 13.90 -34.48 -6.70
N VAL A 6 13.25 -34.97 -5.63
CA VAL A 6 11.83 -35.26 -5.64
C VAL A 6 11.14 -33.94 -5.30
N PRO A 7 10.24 -33.40 -6.16
CA PRO A 7 9.51 -32.20 -5.80
C PRO A 7 8.60 -32.52 -4.62
N LEU A 8 8.71 -31.75 -3.55
CA LEU A 8 7.70 -31.73 -2.50
C LEU A 8 6.42 -31.16 -3.13
N VAL A 9 5.43 -32.01 -3.35
CA VAL A 9 4.09 -31.61 -3.75
C VAL A 9 3.34 -31.11 -2.51
N GLY A 10 3.79 -29.96 -1.98
CA GLY A 10 2.87 -28.97 -1.42
C GLY A 10 2.41 -28.09 -2.57
N SER A 11 1.26 -27.42 -2.48
CA SER A 11 0.93 -26.37 -3.46
C SER A 11 2.12 -25.40 -3.50
N LEU A 12 2.85 -25.37 -4.61
CA LEU A 12 3.87 -24.36 -4.83
C LEU A 12 3.13 -23.03 -4.74
N ILE A 13 3.47 -22.24 -3.73
CA ILE A 13 3.01 -20.86 -3.66
C ILE A 13 3.67 -20.19 -4.85
N ASP A 14 2.85 -19.73 -5.81
CA ASP A 14 3.35 -18.99 -6.95
C ASP A 14 3.90 -17.67 -6.42
N LEU A 15 5.23 -17.55 -6.41
CA LEU A 15 5.92 -16.32 -6.03
C LEU A 15 6.12 -15.45 -7.27
N TYR A 16 5.77 -14.19 -7.13
CA TYR A 16 6.01 -13.15 -8.09
C TYR A 16 7.12 -12.22 -7.60
N TYR A 17 7.97 -11.85 -8.54
CA TYR A 17 9.11 -10.99 -8.33
C TYR A 17 8.83 -9.69 -9.07
N TYR A 18 8.99 -8.54 -8.41
CA TYR A 18 8.90 -7.25 -9.06
C TYR A 18 10.24 -6.54 -9.00
N LEU A 19 10.69 -6.04 -10.16
CA LEU A 19 12.00 -5.42 -10.33
C LEU A 19 11.83 -3.98 -10.79
N PHE A 20 11.95 -3.03 -9.87
CA PHE A 20 11.92 -1.59 -10.14
C PHE A 20 12.53 -0.82 -8.96
N ASP A 21 12.81 0.47 -9.15
CA ASP A 21 13.30 1.37 -8.09
C ASP A 21 12.19 1.70 -7.09
N MET A 22 12.16 0.94 -5.99
CA MET A 22 11.18 1.04 -4.90
C MET A 22 11.65 2.03 -3.82
N THR A 23 12.95 2.16 -3.60
CA THR A 23 13.53 3.06 -2.58
C THR A 23 13.78 4.49 -3.07
N GLY A 24 13.77 4.71 -4.38
CA GLY A 24 13.97 6.01 -5.02
C GLY A 24 15.44 6.42 -5.14
N ASP A 25 16.37 5.48 -5.00
CA ASP A 25 17.82 5.74 -5.09
C ASP A 25 18.38 5.55 -6.52
N GLY A 26 17.53 5.16 -7.47
CA GLY A 26 17.90 4.90 -8.86
C GLY A 26 18.44 3.49 -9.11
N ILE A 27 18.45 2.62 -8.11
CA ILE A 27 18.87 1.21 -8.20
C ILE A 27 17.61 0.33 -8.23
N THR A 28 17.62 -0.71 -9.07
CA THR A 28 16.51 -1.66 -9.11
C THR A 28 16.46 -2.47 -7.82
N ASP A 29 15.32 -2.42 -7.14
CA ASP A 29 15.03 -3.23 -5.96
C ASP A 29 14.29 -4.52 -6.33
N LEU A 30 14.37 -5.51 -5.43
CA LEU A 30 13.65 -6.76 -5.55
C LEU A 30 12.46 -6.79 -4.58
N CYS A 31 11.25 -6.82 -5.12
CA CYS A 31 10.05 -7.12 -4.34
C CYS A 31 9.62 -8.58 -4.55
N ILE A 32 9.27 -9.28 -3.47
CA ILE A 32 8.79 -10.66 -3.51
C ILE A 32 7.40 -10.70 -2.91
N SER A 33 6.44 -11.26 -3.62
CA SER A 33 5.07 -11.45 -3.13
C SER A 33 4.49 -12.77 -3.60
N ASP A 34 3.61 -13.34 -2.79
CA ASP A 34 2.69 -14.41 -3.21
C ASP A 34 1.36 -13.86 -3.77
N GLU A 35 1.28 -12.53 -3.95
CA GLU A 35 0.07 -11.77 -4.31
C GLU A 35 -1.13 -12.02 -3.37
N ARG A 36 -0.89 -12.63 -2.20
CA ARG A 36 -1.94 -13.07 -1.29
C ARG A 36 -1.79 -12.53 0.10
N GLU A 37 -0.63 -12.62 0.73
CA GLU A 37 -0.46 -12.30 2.15
C GLU A 37 0.69 -11.35 2.38
N PHE A 38 1.82 -11.51 1.68
CA PHE A 38 3.02 -10.76 2.00
C PHE A 38 3.66 -10.07 0.79
N VAL A 39 4.36 -8.98 1.10
CA VAL A 39 5.27 -8.29 0.18
C VAL A 39 6.56 -7.97 0.94
N TYR A 40 7.69 -8.53 0.51
CA TYR A 40 9.01 -8.17 1.01
C TYR A 40 9.72 -7.30 -0.02
N VAL A 41 10.30 -6.19 0.42
CA VAL A 41 11.12 -5.30 -0.42
C VAL A 41 12.56 -5.42 0.02
N ILE A 42 13.41 -5.88 -0.89
CA ILE A 42 14.84 -6.09 -0.68
C ILE A 42 15.57 -5.07 -1.55
N SER A 43 16.30 -4.17 -0.92
CA SER A 43 17.12 -3.16 -1.59
C SER A 43 18.59 -3.53 -1.61
N TYR A 44 19.32 -2.97 -2.56
CA TYR A 44 20.77 -3.14 -2.68
C TYR A 44 21.51 -1.90 -2.20
N ASP A 45 22.29 -2.04 -1.12
CA ASP A 45 23.17 -0.99 -0.63
C ASP A 45 24.48 -1.01 -1.45
N GLU A 46 24.57 -0.10 -2.43
CA GLU A 46 25.71 0.02 -3.34
C GLU A 46 27.02 0.35 -2.60
N GLU A 47 26.97 1.10 -1.50
CA GLU A 47 28.16 1.45 -0.72
C GLU A 47 28.70 0.24 0.04
N LYS A 48 27.80 -0.50 0.71
CA LYS A 48 28.15 -1.66 1.53
C LYS A 48 28.19 -2.97 0.74
N LYS A 49 27.83 -2.95 -0.55
CA LYS A 49 27.75 -4.11 -1.46
C LYS A 49 26.93 -5.26 -0.86
N ARG A 50 25.74 -4.96 -0.32
CA ARG A 50 24.89 -5.97 0.35
C ARG A 50 23.41 -5.73 0.10
N LEU A 51 22.65 -6.81 0.15
CA LEU A 51 21.19 -6.75 0.17
C LEU A 51 20.70 -6.45 1.60
N THR A 52 19.71 -5.59 1.71
CA THR A 52 19.05 -5.24 2.97
C THR A 52 17.54 -5.39 2.80
N LEU A 53 16.85 -5.89 3.82
CA LEU A 53 15.39 -5.82 3.86
C LEU A 53 15.00 -4.37 4.12
N TRP A 54 14.39 -3.72 3.14
CA TRP A 54 13.90 -2.35 3.24
C TRP A 54 12.58 -2.30 4.01
N ASN A 55 11.62 -3.14 3.63
CA ASN A 55 10.35 -3.27 4.36
C ASN A 55 9.71 -4.64 4.14
N GLY A 56 8.85 -5.05 5.07
CA GLY A 56 8.08 -6.29 5.02
C GLY A 56 6.63 -6.01 5.41
N PHE A 57 5.71 -6.29 4.50
CA PHE A 57 4.29 -6.09 4.69
C PHE A 57 3.59 -7.43 4.83
N ASP A 58 2.84 -7.62 5.91
CA ASP A 58 2.09 -8.84 6.22
C ASP A 58 0.58 -8.52 6.25
N SER A 59 -0.01 -8.45 5.06
CA SER A 59 -1.44 -8.22 4.87
C SER A 59 -1.87 -8.53 3.44
N THR A 60 -2.97 -9.26 3.32
CA THR A 60 -3.54 -9.67 2.03
C THR A 60 -4.01 -8.53 1.13
N TRP A 61 -4.16 -7.35 1.70
CA TRP A 61 -4.67 -6.16 1.02
C TRP A 61 -3.57 -5.17 0.62
N ILE A 62 -2.29 -5.47 0.89
CA ILE A 62 -1.18 -4.60 0.51
C ILE A 62 -0.83 -4.80 -0.97
N LYS A 63 -0.67 -3.67 -1.67
CA LYS A 63 -0.25 -3.60 -3.07
C LYS A 63 0.83 -2.54 -3.23
N LEU A 64 1.83 -2.83 -4.07
CA LEU A 64 2.85 -1.86 -4.48
C LEU A 64 2.19 -0.72 -5.27
N ASN A 65 2.54 0.53 -4.97
CA ASN A 65 1.91 1.71 -5.56
C ASN A 65 2.91 2.70 -6.19
N GLY A 66 4.13 2.24 -6.44
CA GLY A 66 5.23 3.02 -7.00
C GLY A 66 6.38 3.23 -6.02
N THR A 67 7.37 4.02 -6.43
CA THR A 67 8.53 4.36 -5.61
C THR A 67 8.11 4.96 -4.27
N CYS A 68 8.68 4.43 -3.19
CA CYS A 68 8.40 4.77 -1.81
C CYS A 68 6.93 4.69 -1.39
N ALA A 69 6.09 3.96 -2.13
CA ALA A 69 4.65 3.97 -1.91
C ALA A 69 4.03 2.58 -1.96
N VAL A 70 3.22 2.26 -0.96
CA VAL A 70 2.31 1.12 -1.00
C VAL A 70 0.89 1.57 -0.66
N ARG A 71 -0.08 0.73 -1.01
CA ARG A 71 -1.47 0.93 -0.64
C ARG A 71 -2.04 -0.31 0.02
N TRP A 72 -2.88 -0.10 1.01
CA TRP A 72 -3.76 -1.13 1.54
C TRP A 72 -5.15 -0.90 0.96
N ASP A 73 -5.72 -1.90 0.31
CA ASP A 73 -6.97 -1.80 -0.43
C ASP A 73 -7.87 -3.00 -0.11
N ARG A 74 -8.87 -2.78 0.75
CA ARG A 74 -9.89 -3.78 1.07
C ARG A 74 -11.06 -3.63 0.11
N GLU A 75 -10.86 -4.15 -1.09
CA GLU A 75 -11.87 -4.30 -2.15
C GLU A 75 -12.55 -2.98 -2.54
N GLY A 76 -11.81 -1.87 -2.57
CA GLY A 76 -12.38 -0.59 -2.97
C GLY A 76 -13.30 0.06 -1.92
N ILE A 77 -13.49 -0.57 -0.75
CA ILE A 77 -14.36 -0.03 0.31
C ILE A 77 -13.55 0.85 1.26
N ASN A 78 -12.39 0.35 1.70
CA ASN A 78 -11.47 1.06 2.56
C ASN A 78 -10.09 1.02 1.94
N GLN A 79 -9.48 2.19 1.81
CA GLN A 79 -8.13 2.32 1.29
C GLN A 79 -7.27 3.12 2.24
N ILE A 80 -5.99 2.75 2.29
CA ILE A 80 -4.96 3.53 2.99
C ILE A 80 -3.77 3.65 2.05
N TYR A 81 -3.37 4.88 1.79
CA TYR A 81 -2.12 5.19 1.14
C TYR A 81 -1.00 5.28 2.19
N TYR A 82 0.15 4.67 1.89
CA TYR A 82 1.36 4.76 2.70
C TYR A 82 2.50 5.26 1.84
N GLU A 83 3.25 6.21 2.38
CA GLU A 83 4.47 6.72 1.77
C GLU A 83 5.60 6.66 2.78
N PHE A 84 6.76 6.22 2.31
CA PHE A 84 7.95 5.96 3.09
C PHE A 84 9.07 6.88 2.65
N ASP A 85 10.06 7.05 3.51
CA ASP A 85 11.33 7.63 3.12
C ASP A 85 12.20 6.57 2.40
N PRO A 86 13.32 6.96 1.79
CA PRO A 86 14.24 6.01 1.16
C PRO A 86 14.82 4.96 2.12
N ASN A 87 14.78 5.16 3.45
CA ASN A 87 15.26 4.20 4.44
C ASN A 87 14.20 3.16 4.84
N GLY A 88 12.95 3.34 4.41
CA GLY A 88 11.83 2.45 4.71
C GLY A 88 11.01 2.87 5.92
N GLU A 89 11.27 4.05 6.47
CA GLU A 89 10.50 4.63 7.57
C GLU A 89 9.25 5.32 7.03
N LEU A 90 8.12 5.16 7.72
CA LEU A 90 6.85 5.72 7.26
C LEU A 90 6.83 7.25 7.41
N LEU A 91 6.73 7.97 6.29
CA LEU A 91 6.62 9.43 6.28
C LEU A 91 5.19 9.91 6.49
N ARG A 92 4.26 9.31 5.74
CA ARG A 92 2.85 9.72 5.77
C ARG A 92 1.92 8.58 5.42
N MET A 93 0.72 8.64 6.00
CA MET A 93 -0.38 7.77 5.59
C MET A 93 -1.71 8.53 5.58
N THR A 94 -2.58 8.18 4.64
CA THR A 94 -3.92 8.79 4.50
C THR A 94 -4.93 7.70 4.16
N GLY A 95 -6.03 7.66 4.91
CA GLY A 95 -7.15 6.75 4.69
C GLY A 95 -8.32 7.43 3.99
N PHE A 96 -9.03 6.67 3.17
CA PHE A 96 -10.30 7.09 2.55
C PHE A 96 -11.21 5.88 2.42
N MET A 97 -12.52 6.13 2.41
CA MET A 97 -13.52 5.08 2.33
C MET A 97 -14.86 5.62 1.81
N GLU A 98 -15.60 4.73 1.14
CA GLU A 98 -16.99 4.93 0.77
C GLU A 98 -17.85 3.94 1.56
N LYS A 99 -18.94 4.43 2.16
CA LYS A 99 -19.82 3.58 2.96
C LYS A 99 -21.27 3.78 2.55
N GLU A 100 -21.83 2.75 1.93
CA GLU A 100 -23.26 2.68 1.66
C GLU A 100 -24.05 2.41 2.93
N PHE A 101 -25.20 3.07 3.08
CA PHE A 101 -26.12 2.86 4.18
C PHE A 101 -27.56 3.17 3.76
N LEU A 102 -28.52 2.58 4.48
CA LEU A 102 -29.93 2.93 4.34
C LEU A 102 -30.25 4.12 5.26
N ASN A 103 -30.65 5.24 4.67
CA ASN A 103 -31.18 6.36 5.45
C ASN A 103 -32.56 5.98 6.00
N LYS A 104 -32.69 5.94 7.33
CA LYS A 104 -33.91 5.51 8.02
C LYS A 104 -35.06 6.51 7.89
N GLU A 105 -34.76 7.78 7.64
CA GLU A 105 -35.78 8.83 7.51
C GLU A 105 -36.37 8.86 6.10
N THR A 106 -35.50 8.83 5.08
CA THR A 106 -35.91 8.88 3.67
C THR A 106 -36.22 7.51 3.08
N GLN A 107 -35.81 6.43 3.74
CA GLN A 107 -35.89 5.04 3.26
C GLN A 107 -35.15 4.82 1.92
N THR A 108 -34.10 5.61 1.66
CA THR A 108 -33.27 5.51 0.45
C THR A 108 -31.85 5.06 0.78
N GLY A 109 -31.22 4.35 -0.15
CA GLY A 109 -29.79 4.08 -0.09
C GLY A 109 -29.00 5.36 -0.32
N GLU A 110 -28.02 5.61 0.53
CA GLU A 110 -27.10 6.75 0.46
C GLU A 110 -25.67 6.29 0.66
N THR A 111 -24.72 7.07 0.12
CA THR A 111 -23.28 6.85 0.29
C THR A 111 -22.68 7.95 1.16
N ALA A 112 -21.92 7.56 2.18
CA ALA A 112 -21.08 8.46 2.94
C ALA A 112 -19.65 8.41 2.38
N TYR A 113 -19.13 9.58 2.04
CA TYR A 113 -17.74 9.78 1.63
C TYR A 113 -16.91 10.22 2.82
N ILE A 114 -15.83 9.51 3.11
CA ILE A 114 -15.11 9.66 4.36
C ILE A 114 -13.61 9.68 4.08
N VAL A 115 -12.90 10.65 4.66
CA VAL A 115 -11.46 10.83 4.49
C VAL A 115 -10.78 11.00 5.84
N SER A 116 -9.55 10.51 5.98
CA SER A 116 -8.71 10.84 7.13
C SER A 116 -7.88 12.08 6.83
N MET A 117 -7.49 12.78 7.90
CA MET A 117 -6.35 13.68 7.78
C MET A 117 -5.07 12.85 7.51
N PRO A 118 -4.13 13.36 6.71
CA PRO A 118 -2.82 12.75 6.59
C PRO A 118 -2.15 12.68 7.97
N CYS A 119 -1.77 11.48 8.38
CA CYS A 119 -0.94 11.27 9.55
C CYS A 119 0.51 11.38 9.10
N TYR A 120 1.25 12.33 9.67
CA TYR A 120 2.69 12.45 9.52
C TYR A 120 3.35 11.94 10.78
N GLU A 121 4.47 11.24 10.65
CA GLU A 121 5.27 10.87 11.80
C GLU A 121 5.64 12.13 12.61
N GLY A 122 5.35 12.11 13.92
CA GLY A 122 5.69 13.20 14.84
C GLY A 122 4.81 14.46 14.80
N ASN A 123 3.67 14.49 14.08
CA ASN A 123 2.94 15.75 13.84
C ASN A 123 1.44 15.74 14.25
N ILE A 124 1.17 15.48 15.52
CA ILE A 124 -0.11 15.83 16.18
C ILE A 124 0.14 16.88 17.26
N ASP A 125 0.88 17.95 16.93
CA ASP A 125 1.48 18.83 17.96
C ASP A 125 0.75 20.17 18.18
N SER A 126 -0.34 20.47 17.46
CA SER A 126 -1.16 21.64 17.81
C SER A 126 -2.43 21.25 18.56
N GLU A 127 -2.60 21.81 19.76
CA GLU A 127 -3.77 21.66 20.63
C GLU A 127 -5.08 22.00 19.88
N GLU A 128 -5.00 22.95 18.94
CA GLU A 128 -6.11 23.35 18.07
C GLU A 128 -6.51 22.25 17.07
N LYS A 129 -5.54 21.57 16.42
CA LYS A 129 -5.83 20.41 15.57
C LYS A 129 -6.41 19.27 16.38
N TRP A 130 -5.85 19.01 17.58
CA TRP A 130 -6.34 17.96 18.45
C TRP A 130 -7.80 18.18 18.87
N ARG A 131 -8.16 19.42 19.27
CA ARG A 131 -9.54 19.79 19.61
C ARG A 131 -10.48 19.67 18.42
N MET A 132 -10.09 20.19 17.25
CA MET A 132 -10.90 20.08 16.04
C MET A 132 -11.17 18.62 15.65
N MET A 133 -10.15 17.75 15.76
CA MET A 133 -10.31 16.32 15.50
C MET A 133 -11.26 15.64 16.49
N HIS A 134 -11.18 15.98 17.78
CA HIS A 134 -12.10 15.41 18.78
C HIS A 134 -13.55 15.86 18.61
N ASP A 135 -13.77 17.11 18.18
CA ASP A 135 -15.12 17.66 18.06
C ASP A 135 -15.86 17.20 16.79
N GLN A 136 -15.14 16.92 15.70
CA GLN A 136 -15.75 16.69 14.38
C GLN A 136 -15.42 15.33 13.74
N ALA A 137 -14.35 14.66 14.18
CA ALA A 137 -13.91 13.43 13.55
C ALA A 137 -14.34 12.18 14.32
N TYR A 138 -14.51 11.09 13.58
CA TYR A 138 -14.65 9.75 14.17
C TYR A 138 -13.28 9.06 14.23
N TYR A 139 -12.84 8.70 15.43
CA TYR A 139 -11.59 7.97 15.62
C TYR A 139 -11.79 6.46 15.43
N VAL A 140 -11.00 5.86 14.54
CA VAL A 140 -10.96 4.40 14.33
C VAL A 140 -9.71 3.84 14.99
N LYS A 141 -9.88 3.07 16.06
CA LYS A 141 -8.77 2.53 16.85
C LYS A 141 -7.88 1.57 16.06
N ASP A 142 -8.47 0.76 15.19
CA ASP A 142 -7.74 -0.27 14.44
C ASP A 142 -6.76 0.32 13.42
N THR A 143 -7.11 1.48 12.84
CA THR A 143 -6.26 2.18 11.87
C THR A 143 -5.52 3.38 12.46
N GLY A 144 -5.89 3.83 13.66
CA GLY A 144 -5.32 5.01 14.31
C GLY A 144 -5.74 6.34 13.67
N PHE A 145 -6.73 6.33 12.77
CA PHE A 145 -7.14 7.51 12.01
C PHE A 145 -8.32 8.26 12.63
N TYR A 146 -8.28 9.59 12.47
CA TYR A 146 -9.45 10.46 12.62
C TYR A 146 -10.07 10.70 11.24
N TYR A 147 -11.31 10.27 11.08
CA TYR A 147 -12.06 10.34 9.84
C TYR A 147 -13.14 11.41 9.86
N PHE A 148 -13.31 12.08 8.72
CA PHE A 148 -14.28 13.13 8.50
C PHE A 148 -15.22 12.74 7.37
N ARG A 149 -16.52 12.93 7.57
CA ARG A 149 -17.50 12.85 6.48
C ARG A 149 -17.40 14.12 5.63
N VAL A 150 -17.30 13.97 4.33
CA VAL A 150 -17.22 15.06 3.36
C VAL A 150 -18.32 14.92 2.31
N THR A 151 -18.51 15.96 1.49
CA THR A 151 -19.36 15.84 0.30
C THR A 151 -18.68 14.99 -0.77
N GLN A 152 -19.45 14.48 -1.74
CA GLN A 152 -18.90 13.77 -2.88
C GLN A 152 -17.88 14.62 -3.65
N ASP A 153 -18.23 15.87 -3.99
CA ASP A 153 -17.33 16.79 -4.69
C ASP A 153 -16.00 17.02 -3.95
N GLN A 154 -16.03 17.06 -2.61
CA GLN A 154 -14.82 17.17 -1.81
C GLN A 154 -14.00 15.89 -1.85
N TYR A 155 -14.66 14.73 -1.72
CA TYR A 155 -14.01 13.42 -1.79
C TYR A 155 -13.32 13.21 -3.14
N ASP A 156 -14.02 13.46 -4.24
CA ASP A 156 -13.48 13.31 -5.59
C ASP A 156 -12.22 14.18 -5.76
N ARG A 157 -12.27 15.44 -5.33
CA ARG A 157 -11.11 16.35 -5.39
C ARG A 157 -9.94 15.94 -4.51
N LEU A 158 -10.21 15.39 -3.32
CA LEU A 158 -9.18 14.97 -2.38
C LEU A 158 -8.50 13.66 -2.80
N THR A 159 -9.21 12.79 -3.50
CA THR A 159 -8.78 11.43 -3.83
C THR A 159 -8.39 11.24 -5.30
N GLU A 160 -8.70 12.19 -6.19
CA GLU A 160 -8.42 12.10 -7.64
C GLU A 160 -6.98 11.67 -7.95
N ALA A 161 -6.01 12.34 -7.34
CA ALA A 161 -4.60 12.06 -7.57
C ALA A 161 -4.21 10.65 -7.13
N TYR A 162 -4.76 10.19 -6.00
CA TYR A 162 -4.53 8.84 -5.51
C TYR A 162 -5.11 7.80 -6.48
N PHE A 163 -6.37 7.94 -6.90
CA PHE A 163 -7.01 6.93 -7.75
C PHE A 163 -6.36 6.86 -9.15
N ARG A 164 -5.86 7.99 -9.64
CA ARG A 164 -5.03 8.02 -10.86
C ARG A 164 -3.74 7.24 -10.69
N ALA A 165 -3.00 7.50 -9.60
CA ALA A 165 -1.76 6.78 -9.29
C ALA A 165 -2.02 5.27 -9.08
N GLU A 166 -3.12 4.90 -8.43
CA GLU A 166 -3.52 3.51 -8.26
C GLU A 166 -3.74 2.83 -9.61
N MET A 167 -4.48 3.47 -10.51
CA MET A 167 -4.78 2.93 -11.84
C MET A 167 -3.49 2.72 -12.64
N GLU A 168 -2.60 3.72 -12.60
CA GLU A 168 -1.28 3.64 -13.25
C GLU A 168 -0.43 2.51 -12.66
N ALA A 169 -0.35 2.39 -11.34
CA ALA A 169 0.39 1.32 -10.68
C ALA A 169 -0.18 -0.06 -11.06
N THR A 170 -1.50 -0.22 -11.04
CA THR A 170 -2.17 -1.49 -11.40
C THR A 170 -1.89 -1.90 -12.85
N HIS A 171 -1.74 -0.93 -13.75
CA HIS A 171 -1.38 -1.20 -15.14
C HIS A 171 0.12 -1.48 -15.31
N ASN A 172 0.97 -0.66 -14.70
CA ASN A 172 2.42 -0.69 -14.90
C ASN A 172 3.11 -1.82 -14.13
N ILE A 173 2.53 -2.29 -13.02
CA ILE A 173 3.12 -3.38 -12.22
C ILE A 173 3.33 -4.65 -13.04
N LYS A 174 2.49 -4.89 -14.06
CA LYS A 174 2.61 -6.02 -14.98
C LYS A 174 3.87 -5.98 -15.85
N LYS A 175 4.44 -4.80 -16.08
CA LYS A 175 5.64 -4.59 -16.90
C LYS A 175 6.93 -4.91 -16.15
N VAL A 176 6.85 -4.91 -14.83
CA VAL A 176 7.98 -5.13 -13.91
C VAL A 176 7.80 -6.40 -13.09
N ARG A 177 6.83 -7.25 -13.46
CA ARG A 177 6.50 -8.51 -12.78
C ARG A 177 7.13 -9.68 -13.53
N TYR A 178 7.72 -10.58 -12.78
CA TYR A 178 8.42 -11.75 -13.26
C TYR A 178 8.08 -12.97 -12.40
N THR A 179 8.19 -14.14 -13.01
CA THR A 179 8.24 -15.46 -12.37
C THR A 179 9.68 -15.83 -12.05
N TYR A 180 9.89 -16.87 -11.24
CA TYR A 180 11.23 -17.35 -10.92
C TYR A 180 12.05 -17.69 -12.17
N ASP A 181 11.44 -18.41 -13.12
CA ASP A 181 12.12 -18.84 -14.34
C ASP A 181 12.50 -17.65 -15.23
N GLU A 182 11.68 -16.60 -15.29
CA GLU A 182 11.99 -15.37 -16.03
C GLU A 182 13.18 -14.63 -15.42
N VAL A 183 13.22 -14.48 -14.09
CA VAL A 183 14.35 -13.83 -13.39
C VAL A 183 15.66 -14.56 -13.62
N ILE A 184 15.66 -15.90 -13.57
CA ILE A 184 16.88 -16.70 -13.76
C ILE A 184 17.32 -16.72 -15.23
N SER A 185 16.38 -16.77 -16.17
CA SER A 185 16.70 -16.80 -17.60
C SER A 185 17.36 -15.51 -18.10
N ASP A 186 17.01 -14.37 -17.50
CA ASP A 186 17.64 -13.08 -17.83
C ASP A 186 19.09 -12.93 -17.32
N LEU A 187 19.56 -13.87 -16.47
CA LEU A 187 20.90 -13.88 -15.89
C LEU A 187 21.88 -14.82 -16.63
N GLU A 188 21.39 -15.68 -17.53
CA GLU A 188 22.20 -16.61 -18.36
C GLU A 188 22.60 -15.99 -19.71
#